data_AF-A0A4R2UT96-F1
#
_entry.id   AF-A0A4R2UT96-F1
#
_cell.length_a   1.000
_cell.length_b   1.000
_cell.length_c   1.000
_cell.angle_alpha   90.00
_cell.angle_beta   90.00
_cell.angle_gamma   90.00
#
_symmetry.space_group_name_H-M   'P 1'
#
loop_
_entity.id
_entity.type
_entity.pdbx_description
1 polymer ?
#
loop_
_entity_poly.entity_id
_entity_poly.type
_entity_poly.pdbx_seq_one_letter_code
_entity_poly.pdbx_strand_id
1 'polypeptide(L)'
;MLQLLAFLLQASSAPPVPSPPADSLAAAIQLWADHPPAEFTKQQAIDSAVAEATRQALYTIGMRPSPRLSVTKIYLGAYDRLKPIIAHRVPANPSQLDTAVAACAMDGIARRLSTAEIADVRRSLSTAAGQKFWEAAGLTDRPLEGCYQAALDLKPVAADYRAAGLRPPTPPKPLKRGTSIVY
;
A
#
# COMPACT_ATOMS: atom_id res chain seq x y z
N MET A 1 22.48 -6.23 38.46
CA MET A 1 21.21 -6.95 38.22
C MET A 1 20.09 -6.07 37.63
N LEU A 2 20.40 -4.97 36.92
CA LEU A 2 19.37 -4.14 36.24
C LEU A 2 19.50 -4.10 34.71
N GLN A 3 20.58 -4.62 34.12
CA GLN A 3 20.82 -4.53 32.66
C GLN A 3 20.18 -5.68 31.86
N LEU A 4 19.66 -6.71 32.52
CA LEU A 4 19.05 -7.88 31.88
C LEU A 4 17.56 -7.68 31.51
N LEU A 5 16.91 -6.64 32.01
CA LEU A 5 15.49 -6.36 31.72
C LEU A 5 15.28 -5.48 30.47
N ALA A 6 16.30 -4.74 30.01
CA ALA A 6 16.18 -3.86 28.86
C ALA A 6 16.27 -4.59 27.51
N PHE A 7 16.95 -5.75 27.47
CA PHE A 7 17.15 -6.52 26.23
C PHE A 7 15.98 -7.43 25.84
N LEU A 8 15.03 -7.68 26.75
CA LEU A 8 13.83 -8.49 26.47
C LEU A 8 12.69 -7.68 25.82
N LEU A 9 12.83 -6.35 25.70
CA LEU A 9 11.79 -5.47 25.16
C LEU A 9 11.92 -5.14 23.67
N GLN A 10 13.00 -5.57 22.99
CA GLN A 10 13.28 -5.18 21.59
C GLN A 10 13.00 -6.26 20.54
N ALA A 11 12.47 -7.42 20.92
CA ALA A 11 12.14 -8.51 19.99
C ALA A 11 10.68 -8.98 20.06
N SER A 12 9.80 -8.22 20.71
CA SER A 12 8.37 -8.41 20.54
C SER A 12 8.01 -7.88 19.16
N SER A 13 7.83 -8.77 18.18
CA SER A 13 6.98 -8.47 17.03
C SER A 13 5.74 -7.80 17.59
N ALA A 14 5.51 -6.53 17.27
CA ALA A 14 4.38 -5.79 17.80
C ALA A 14 3.15 -6.69 17.73
N PRO A 15 2.40 -6.86 18.83
CA PRO A 15 1.22 -7.71 18.81
C PRO A 15 0.36 -7.32 17.60
N PRO A 16 -0.20 -8.30 16.87
CA PRO A 16 -0.96 -8.00 15.66
C PRO A 16 -1.97 -6.92 15.99
N VAL A 17 -1.93 -5.83 15.21
CA VAL A 17 -2.82 -4.70 15.44
C VAL A 17 -4.25 -5.24 15.38
N PRO A 18 -5.04 -5.15 16.47
CA PRO A 18 -6.37 -5.77 16.52
C PRO A 18 -7.24 -5.19 15.41
N SER A 19 -8.16 -5.96 14.84
CA SER A 19 -9.10 -5.43 13.84
C SER A 19 -9.96 -4.30 14.44
N PRO A 20 -10.40 -3.31 13.65
CA PRO A 20 -11.34 -2.30 14.13
C PRO A 20 -12.67 -2.96 14.53
N PRO A 21 -13.49 -2.30 15.39
CA PRO A 21 -14.85 -2.76 15.66
C PRO A 21 -15.63 -2.95 14.37
N ALA A 22 -16.28 -4.11 14.21
CA ALA A 22 -16.94 -4.49 12.96
C ALA A 22 -18.00 -3.48 12.52
N ASP A 23 -18.81 -2.98 13.47
CA ASP A 23 -19.86 -2.01 13.21
C ASP A 23 -19.29 -0.65 12.77
N SER A 24 -18.20 -0.21 13.40
CA SER A 24 -17.48 1.01 12.98
C SER A 24 -16.87 0.85 11.59
N LEU A 25 -16.31 -0.32 11.27
CA LEU A 25 -15.77 -0.59 9.93
C LEU A 25 -16.87 -0.60 8.87
N ALA A 26 -18.01 -1.24 9.14
CA ALA A 26 -19.15 -1.25 8.24
C ALA A 26 -19.69 0.17 8.00
N ALA A 27 -19.84 0.97 9.07
CA ALA A 27 -20.25 2.37 8.97
C ALA A 27 -19.24 3.21 8.16
N ALA A 28 -17.95 2.99 8.36
CA ALA A 28 -16.90 3.71 7.64
C ALA A 28 -16.82 3.29 6.15
N ILE A 29 -17.05 2.02 5.82
CA ILE A 29 -17.16 1.58 4.42
C ILE A 29 -18.41 2.21 3.76
N GLN A 30 -19.53 2.32 4.48
CA GLN A 30 -20.72 3.00 3.96
C GLN A 30 -20.45 4.49 3.72
N LEU A 31 -19.71 5.15 4.62
CA LEU A 31 -19.26 6.54 4.44
C LEU A 31 -18.49 6.71 3.13
N TRP A 32 -17.57 5.80 2.83
CA TRP A 32 -16.84 5.77 1.57
C TRP A 32 -17.77 5.54 0.36
N ALA A 33 -18.72 4.61 0.46
CA ALA A 33 -19.64 4.30 -0.62
C ALA A 33 -20.56 5.48 -0.99
N ASP A 34 -21.00 6.25 0.01
CA ASP A 34 -21.86 7.41 -0.22
C ASP A 34 -21.09 8.64 -0.71
N HIS A 35 -19.81 8.73 -0.34
CA HIS A 35 -18.94 9.85 -0.65
C HIS A 35 -17.56 9.37 -1.11
N PRO A 36 -17.49 8.67 -2.26
CA PRO A 36 -16.22 8.16 -2.76
C PRO A 36 -15.31 9.32 -3.17
N PRO A 37 -13.98 9.16 -3.09
CA PRO A 37 -13.06 10.12 -3.68
C PRO A 37 -13.34 10.30 -5.18
N ALA A 38 -12.99 11.48 -5.72
CA ALA A 38 -13.10 11.74 -7.14
C ALA A 38 -12.32 10.71 -7.98
N GLU A 39 -12.84 10.34 -9.15
CA GLU A 39 -12.21 9.36 -10.04
C GLU A 39 -10.76 9.75 -10.42
N PHE A 40 -10.50 11.05 -10.58
CA PHE A 40 -9.15 11.55 -10.79
C PHE A 40 -8.18 11.20 -9.65
N THR A 41 -8.64 11.37 -8.40
CA THR A 41 -7.86 11.03 -7.21
C THR A 41 -7.60 9.52 -7.13
N LYS A 42 -8.61 8.70 -7.44
CA LYS A 42 -8.44 7.24 -7.52
C LYS A 42 -7.40 6.87 -8.57
N GLN A 43 -7.46 7.46 -9.77
CA GLN A 43 -6.50 7.20 -10.84
C GLN A 43 -5.07 7.61 -10.45
N GLN A 44 -4.90 8.78 -9.81
CA GLN A 44 -3.59 9.21 -9.31
C GLN A 44 -3.00 8.23 -8.27
N ALA A 45 -3.84 7.72 -7.36
CA ALA A 45 -3.41 6.73 -6.37
C ALA A 45 -3.01 5.40 -7.04
N ILE A 46 -3.73 4.96 -8.07
CA ILE A 46 -3.40 3.77 -8.86
C ILE A 46 -2.07 3.96 -9.61
N ASP A 47 -1.90 5.10 -10.29
CA ASP A 47 -0.68 5.40 -11.03
C ASP A 47 0.54 5.45 -10.11
N SER A 48 0.36 6.02 -8.91
CA SER A 48 1.37 6.06 -7.84
C SER A 48 1.66 4.65 -7.32
N ALA A 49 0.62 3.82 -7.11
CA ALA A 49 0.75 2.44 -6.65
C ALA A 49 1.58 1.60 -7.64
N VAL A 50 1.30 1.73 -8.94
CA VAL A 50 2.06 1.09 -10.02
C VAL A 50 3.51 1.60 -10.06
N ALA A 51 3.71 2.92 -9.95
CA ALA A 51 5.04 3.52 -9.98
C ALA A 51 5.91 3.04 -8.80
N GLU A 52 5.34 3.01 -7.60
CA GLU A 52 6.01 2.57 -6.39
C GLU A 52 6.27 1.05 -6.42
N ALA A 53 5.31 0.23 -6.86
CA ALA A 53 5.51 -1.20 -7.03
C ALA A 53 6.64 -1.50 -8.01
N THR A 54 6.72 -0.75 -9.10
CA THR A 54 7.82 -0.84 -10.08
C THR A 54 9.17 -0.49 -9.44
N ARG A 55 9.24 0.62 -8.70
CA ARG A 55 10.45 1.03 -7.99
C ARG A 55 10.92 -0.05 -7.00
N GLN A 56 10.01 -0.55 -6.18
CA GLN A 56 10.30 -1.55 -5.17
C GLN A 56 10.74 -2.89 -5.80
N ALA A 57 10.15 -3.26 -6.94
CA ALA A 57 10.55 -4.44 -7.70
C ALA A 57 11.99 -4.35 -8.20
N LEU A 58 12.40 -3.18 -8.74
CA LEU A 58 13.78 -2.93 -9.16
C LEU A 58 14.76 -2.96 -7.98
N TYR A 59 14.35 -2.41 -6.84
CA TYR A 59 15.17 -2.41 -5.63
C TYR A 59 15.43 -3.83 -5.12
N THR A 60 14.44 -4.72 -5.26
CA THR A 60 14.53 -6.13 -4.86
C THR A 60 15.58 -6.90 -5.67
N ILE A 61 15.84 -6.50 -6.91
CA ILE A 61 16.90 -7.09 -7.76
C ILE A 61 18.20 -6.27 -7.75
N GLY A 62 18.32 -5.33 -6.82
CA GLY A 62 19.55 -4.53 -6.62
C GLY A 62 19.71 -3.34 -7.56
N MET A 63 18.71 -2.99 -8.38
CA MET A 63 18.76 -1.81 -9.24
C MET A 63 18.25 -0.58 -8.48
N ARG A 64 19.07 0.47 -8.39
CA ARG A 64 18.72 1.74 -7.71
C ARG A 64 19.16 2.94 -8.55
N PRO A 65 18.44 4.08 -8.48
CA PRO A 65 18.90 5.31 -9.08
C PRO A 65 20.24 5.76 -8.47
N SER A 66 21.07 6.44 -9.26
CA SER A 66 22.43 6.83 -8.88
C SER A 66 22.77 8.24 -9.38
N PRO A 67 23.64 8.99 -8.69
CA PRO A 67 24.15 10.26 -9.20
C PRO A 67 24.87 10.11 -10.56
N ARG A 68 25.38 8.90 -10.86
CA ARG A 68 26.02 8.62 -12.15
C ARG A 68 24.95 8.47 -13.23
N LEU A 69 24.97 9.38 -14.21
CA LEU A 69 24.00 9.41 -15.31
C LEU A 69 23.88 8.08 -16.06
N SER A 70 25.00 7.37 -16.29
CA SER A 70 24.98 6.06 -16.96
C SER A 70 24.18 5.01 -16.19
N VAL A 71 24.33 4.96 -14.87
CA VAL A 71 23.61 4.02 -14.00
C VAL A 71 22.13 4.41 -13.91
N THR A 72 21.82 5.71 -13.82
CA THR A 72 20.43 6.18 -13.84
C THR A 72 19.74 5.89 -15.17
N LYS A 73 20.43 6.03 -16.31
CA LYS A 73 19.88 5.61 -17.61
C LYS A 73 19.52 4.12 -17.65
N ILE A 74 20.36 3.26 -17.07
CA ILE A 74 20.06 1.82 -16.96
C ILE A 74 18.82 1.59 -16.09
N TYR A 75 18.75 2.25 -14.93
CA TYR A 75 17.59 2.17 -14.03
C TYR A 75 16.31 2.62 -14.73
N LEU A 76 16.32 3.77 -15.40
CA LEU A 76 15.16 4.30 -16.12
C LEU A 76 14.74 3.36 -17.25
N GLY A 77 15.68 2.83 -18.02
CA GLY A 77 15.36 1.85 -19.05
C GLY A 77 14.73 0.56 -18.50
N ALA A 78 15.17 0.09 -17.32
CA ALA A 78 14.53 -1.04 -16.65
C ALA A 78 13.14 -0.70 -16.12
N TYR A 79 12.97 0.51 -15.57
CA TYR A 79 11.71 1.04 -15.08
C TYR A 79 10.68 1.13 -16.21
N ASP A 80 11.05 1.71 -17.36
CA ASP A 80 10.16 1.90 -18.51
C ASP A 80 9.72 0.57 -19.14
N ARG A 81 10.52 -0.49 -19.02
CA ARG A 81 10.13 -1.84 -19.45
C ARG A 81 9.22 -2.56 -18.45
N LEU A 82 9.45 -2.39 -17.14
CA LEU A 82 8.71 -3.12 -16.11
C LEU A 82 7.37 -2.46 -15.75
N LYS A 83 7.31 -1.13 -15.71
CA LYS A 83 6.10 -0.36 -15.38
C LYS A 83 4.86 -0.78 -16.19
N PRO A 84 4.89 -0.87 -17.54
CA PRO A 84 3.71 -1.25 -18.30
C PRO A 84 3.24 -2.68 -18.01
N ILE A 85 4.16 -3.62 -17.74
CA ILE A 85 3.82 -5.01 -17.39
C ILE A 85 3.04 -5.04 -16.07
N ILE A 86 3.48 -4.28 -15.06
CA ILE A 86 2.77 -4.17 -13.79
C ILE A 86 1.41 -3.48 -13.99
N ALA A 87 1.36 -2.41 -14.80
CA ALA A 87 0.14 -1.67 -15.09
C ALA A 87 -0.95 -2.52 -15.76
N HIS A 88 -0.60 -3.57 -16.51
CA HIS A 88 -1.58 -4.47 -17.15
C HIS A 88 -2.43 -5.27 -16.16
N ARG A 89 -2.04 -5.32 -14.89
CA ARG A 89 -2.86 -5.93 -13.83
C ARG A 89 -3.92 -4.99 -13.26
N VAL A 90 -3.86 -3.71 -13.58
CA VAL A 90 -4.90 -2.76 -13.20
C VAL A 90 -6.14 -3.04 -14.06
N PRO A 91 -7.32 -3.29 -13.46
CA PRO A 91 -8.54 -3.52 -14.22
C PRO A 91 -8.96 -2.25 -14.95
N ALA A 92 -9.55 -2.42 -16.14
CA ALA A 92 -10.06 -1.29 -16.92
C ALA A 92 -11.20 -0.52 -16.21
N ASN A 93 -11.88 -1.16 -15.26
CA ASN A 93 -12.89 -0.53 -14.42
C ASN A 93 -12.44 -0.53 -12.94
N PRO A 94 -11.88 0.59 -12.43
CA PRO A 94 -11.39 0.71 -11.06
C PRO A 94 -12.46 0.50 -9.99
N SER A 95 -13.74 0.74 -10.30
CA SER A 95 -14.84 0.55 -9.33
C SER A 95 -14.94 -0.89 -8.81
N GLN A 96 -14.40 -1.87 -9.54
CA GLN A 96 -14.31 -3.26 -9.08
C GLN A 96 -13.43 -3.43 -7.82
N LEU A 97 -12.58 -2.45 -7.52
CA LEU A 97 -11.67 -2.45 -6.38
C LEU A 97 -12.23 -1.66 -5.18
N ASP A 98 -13.31 -0.90 -5.37
CA ASP A 98 -13.77 0.09 -4.38
C ASP A 98 -14.04 -0.55 -3.01
N THR A 99 -14.65 -1.73 -2.95
CA THR A 99 -14.92 -2.41 -1.67
C THR A 99 -13.64 -2.84 -0.95
N ALA A 100 -12.67 -3.40 -1.69
CA ALA A 100 -11.40 -3.86 -1.12
C ALA A 100 -10.53 -2.68 -0.64
N VAL A 101 -10.52 -1.59 -1.43
CA VAL A 101 -9.79 -0.36 -1.10
C VAL A 101 -10.45 0.38 0.05
N ALA A 102 -11.79 0.45 0.09
CA ALA A 102 -12.54 1.10 1.15
C ALA A 102 -12.22 0.50 2.52
N ALA A 103 -12.17 -0.82 2.65
CA ALA A 103 -11.85 -1.47 3.92
C ALA A 103 -10.46 -1.05 4.44
N CYS A 104 -9.47 -0.93 3.54
CA CYS A 104 -8.12 -0.49 3.89
C CYS A 104 -8.06 1.03 4.19
N ALA A 105 -8.67 1.85 3.33
CA ALA A 105 -8.65 3.31 3.46
C ALA A 105 -9.40 3.79 4.71
N MET A 106 -10.48 3.09 5.07
CA MET A 106 -11.36 3.45 6.17
C MET A 106 -10.99 2.79 7.50
N ASP A 107 -10.02 1.87 7.54
CA ASP A 107 -9.54 1.22 8.77
C ASP A 107 -9.13 2.26 9.82
N GLY A 108 -8.39 3.30 9.40
CA GLY A 108 -7.98 4.38 10.29
C GLY A 108 -9.13 5.19 10.89
N ILE A 109 -10.26 5.33 10.17
CA ILE A 109 -11.47 6.00 10.65
C ILE A 109 -12.22 5.06 11.59
N ALA A 110 -12.42 3.81 11.19
CA ALA A 110 -13.11 2.78 11.96
C ALA A 110 -12.46 2.50 13.33
N ARG A 111 -11.14 2.70 13.45
CA ARG A 111 -10.40 2.59 14.72
C ARG A 111 -10.60 3.75 15.67
N ARG A 112 -10.83 4.95 15.13
CA ARG A 112 -10.79 6.20 15.91
C ARG A 112 -12.16 6.74 16.24
N LEU A 113 -13.15 6.44 15.39
CA LEU A 113 -14.50 6.95 15.51
C LEU A 113 -15.49 5.83 15.86
N SER A 114 -16.43 6.16 16.73
CA SER A 114 -17.65 5.39 16.96
C SER A 114 -18.59 5.48 15.74
N THR A 115 -19.56 4.58 15.67
CA THR A 115 -20.60 4.59 14.64
C THR A 115 -21.40 5.90 14.60
N ALA A 116 -21.65 6.52 15.77
CA ALA A 116 -22.34 7.80 15.88
C ALA A 116 -21.51 8.95 15.27
N GLU A 117 -20.22 9.02 15.60
CA GLU A 117 -19.31 10.03 15.04
C GLU A 117 -19.13 9.86 13.53
N ILE A 118 -19.08 8.61 13.04
CA ILE A 118 -19.05 8.32 11.60
C ILE A 118 -20.34 8.81 10.92
N ALA A 119 -21.51 8.63 11.56
CA ALA A 119 -22.77 9.15 11.04
C ALA A 119 -22.81 10.69 11.01
N ASP A 120 -22.19 11.35 11.97
CA ASP A 120 -22.04 12.81 11.98
C ASP A 120 -21.18 13.29 10.81
N VAL A 121 -20.03 12.65 10.58
CA VAL A 121 -19.18 12.92 9.41
C VAL A 121 -19.95 12.72 8.11
N ARG A 122 -20.71 11.62 7.98
CA ARG A 122 -21.56 11.35 6.81
C ARG A 122 -22.52 12.51 6.52
N ARG A 123 -23.21 13.01 7.55
CA ARG A 123 -24.12 14.15 7.41
C ARG A 123 -23.37 15.42 6.99
N SER A 124 -22.17 15.68 7.51
CA SER A 124 -21.36 16.83 7.08
C SER A 124 -20.91 16.72 5.62
N LEU A 125 -20.57 15.51 5.15
CA LEU A 125 -20.14 15.25 3.77
C LEU A 125 -21.25 15.43 2.72
N SER A 126 -22.52 15.27 3.11
CA SER A 126 -23.66 15.59 2.23
C SER A 126 -23.82 17.08 1.90
N THR A 127 -22.92 17.94 2.40
CA THR A 127 -22.89 19.39 2.10
C THR A 127 -21.71 19.73 1.17
N ALA A 128 -21.80 20.84 0.44
CA ALA A 128 -20.72 21.32 -0.42
C ALA A 128 -19.40 21.61 0.34
N ALA A 129 -19.48 21.94 1.63
CA ALA A 129 -18.31 22.13 2.49
C ALA A 129 -17.64 20.79 2.84
N GLY A 130 -18.44 19.74 3.01
CA GLY A 130 -17.95 18.41 3.33
C GLY A 130 -17.20 17.74 2.17
N GLN A 131 -17.60 17.96 0.91
CA GLN A 131 -16.82 17.44 -0.23
C GLN A 131 -15.38 17.99 -0.27
N LYS A 132 -15.21 19.28 0.04
CA LYS A 132 -13.88 19.93 0.13
C LYS A 132 -13.05 19.44 1.32
N PHE A 133 -13.67 18.82 2.32
CA PHE A 133 -12.96 18.31 3.50
C PHE A 133 -12.03 17.16 3.14
N TRP A 134 -12.45 16.22 2.30
CA TRP A 134 -11.58 15.10 1.87
C TRP A 134 -10.35 15.59 1.13
N GLU A 135 -10.54 16.56 0.24
CA GLU A 135 -9.47 17.20 -0.52
C GLU A 135 -8.47 17.93 0.40
N ALA A 136 -8.97 18.65 1.41
CA ALA A 136 -8.13 19.38 2.35
C ALA A 136 -7.46 18.49 3.42
N ALA A 137 -8.09 17.38 3.79
CA ALA A 137 -7.61 16.48 4.85
C ALA A 137 -6.48 15.55 4.38
N GLY A 138 -6.19 15.46 3.08
CA GLY A 138 -5.09 14.65 2.55
C GLY A 138 -5.21 13.16 2.84
N LEU A 139 -6.41 12.69 3.21
CA LEU A 139 -6.73 11.26 3.43
C LEU A 139 -6.61 10.42 2.15
N THR A 140 -6.38 11.08 1.01
CA THR A 140 -6.36 10.50 -0.33
C THR A 140 -4.98 10.20 -0.90
N ASP A 141 -3.88 10.61 -0.25
CA ASP A 141 -2.58 10.59 -0.91
C ASP A 141 -1.85 9.24 -0.72
N ARG A 142 -1.07 9.10 0.35
CA ARG A 142 -0.30 7.86 0.60
C ARG A 142 -1.09 6.66 1.09
N PRO A 143 -2.15 6.80 1.91
CA PRO A 143 -2.94 5.65 2.36
C PRO A 143 -3.58 4.91 1.18
N LEU A 144 -4.12 5.66 0.19
CA LEU A 144 -4.77 5.05 -0.98
C LEU A 144 -3.78 4.30 -1.86
N GLU A 145 -2.59 4.86 -2.10
CA GLU A 145 -1.52 4.15 -2.83
C GLU A 145 -1.27 2.75 -2.25
N GLY A 146 -1.04 2.66 -0.93
CA GLY A 146 -0.78 1.37 -0.27
C GLY A 146 -1.99 0.43 -0.33
N CYS A 147 -3.20 0.96 -0.20
CA CYS A 147 -4.43 0.17 -0.32
C CYS A 147 -4.63 -0.38 -1.74
N TYR A 148 -4.35 0.41 -2.78
CA TYR A 148 -4.39 -0.05 -4.17
C TYR A 148 -3.30 -1.08 -4.45
N GLN A 149 -2.07 -0.88 -3.95
CA GLN A 149 -1.01 -1.89 -4.09
C GLN A 149 -1.40 -3.24 -3.51
N ALA A 150 -2.03 -3.23 -2.32
CA ALA A 150 -2.50 -4.44 -1.66
C ALA A 150 -3.69 -5.07 -2.38
N ALA A 151 -4.70 -4.27 -2.78
CA ALA A 151 -5.89 -4.75 -3.44
C ALA A 151 -5.61 -5.35 -4.83
N LEU A 152 -4.62 -4.80 -5.54
CA LEU A 152 -4.24 -5.22 -6.90
C LEU A 152 -3.15 -6.30 -6.93
N ASP A 153 -2.56 -6.65 -5.78
CA ASP A 153 -1.38 -7.51 -5.68
C ASP A 153 -0.30 -7.15 -6.73
N LEU A 154 0.13 -5.88 -6.75
CA LEU A 154 1.03 -5.35 -7.79
C LEU A 154 2.45 -5.92 -7.72
N LYS A 155 2.72 -6.92 -6.88
CA LYS A 155 4.04 -7.53 -6.74
C LYS A 155 4.39 -8.32 -8.00
N PRO A 156 5.48 -7.98 -8.72
CA PRO A 156 5.84 -8.73 -9.91
C PRO A 156 6.30 -10.16 -9.60
N VAL A 157 5.91 -11.07 -10.49
CA VAL A 157 6.32 -12.48 -10.47
C VAL A 157 7.54 -12.69 -11.38
N ALA A 158 8.20 -13.85 -11.26
CA ALA A 158 9.39 -14.16 -12.06
C ALA A 158 9.17 -14.07 -13.59
N ALA A 159 7.93 -14.26 -14.07
CA ALA A 159 7.59 -14.04 -15.47
C ALA A 159 7.69 -12.57 -15.88
N ASP A 160 7.21 -11.64 -15.04
CA ASP A 160 7.22 -10.20 -15.31
C ASP A 160 8.64 -9.67 -15.45
N TYR A 161 9.53 -10.07 -14.53
CA TYR A 161 10.96 -9.72 -14.62
C TYR A 161 11.55 -10.19 -15.95
N ARG A 162 11.29 -11.43 -16.35
CA ARG A 162 11.81 -11.98 -17.61
C ARG A 162 11.23 -11.28 -18.83
N ALA A 163 9.93 -10.96 -18.83
CA ALA A 163 9.29 -10.19 -19.89
C ALA A 163 9.89 -8.77 -20.02
N ALA A 164 10.32 -8.17 -18.92
CA ALA A 164 11.04 -6.90 -18.92
C ALA A 164 12.54 -7.02 -19.31
N GLY A 165 13.02 -8.22 -19.63
CA GLY A 165 14.44 -8.50 -19.88
C GLY A 165 15.32 -8.36 -18.63
N LEU A 166 14.74 -8.57 -17.45
CA LEU A 166 15.40 -8.46 -16.14
C LEU A 166 15.59 -9.83 -15.49
N ARG A 167 16.60 -9.94 -14.64
CA ARG A 167 16.81 -11.14 -13.83
C ARG A 167 15.81 -11.15 -12.67
N PRO A 168 15.10 -12.27 -12.41
CA PRO A 168 14.23 -12.39 -11.25
C PRO A 168 15.04 -12.38 -9.93
N PRO A 169 14.43 -11.99 -8.81
CA PRO A 169 15.08 -12.02 -7.51
C PRO A 169 15.53 -13.43 -7.13
N THR A 170 16.69 -13.53 -6.48
CA THR A 170 17.21 -14.82 -6.02
C THR A 170 16.47 -15.21 -4.73
N PRO A 171 15.90 -16.43 -4.63
CA PRO A 171 15.30 -16.89 -3.38
C PRO A 171 16.31 -16.82 -2.24
N PRO A 172 15.91 -16.45 -1.01
CA PRO A 172 16.80 -16.57 0.13
C PRO A 172 17.29 -18.01 0.22
N LYS A 173 18.62 -18.19 0.37
CA LYS A 173 19.19 -19.52 0.57
C LYS A 173 18.49 -20.15 1.79
N PRO A 174 18.04 -21.42 1.72
CA PRO A 174 17.50 -22.08 2.88
C PRO A 174 18.53 -21.98 4.00
N LEU A 175 18.09 -21.50 5.17
CA LEU A 175 18.91 -21.53 6.38
C LEU A 175 19.41 -22.97 6.52
N LYS A 176 20.72 -23.16 6.55
CA LYS A 176 21.30 -24.49 6.74
C LYS A 176 20.66 -25.08 7.99
N ARG A 177 19.96 -26.21 7.85
CA ARG A 177 19.53 -27.01 8.99
C ARG A 177 20.78 -27.29 9.82
N GLY A 178 20.87 -26.73 11.02
CA GLY A 178 21.98 -27.00 11.95
C GLY A 178 22.76 -25.79 12.47
N THR A 179 22.51 -24.56 12.01
CA THR A 179 23.08 -23.39 12.71
C THR A 179 22.21 -23.06 13.92
N SER A 180 22.43 -23.82 15.01
CA SER A 180 22.02 -23.40 16.34
C SER A 180 22.72 -22.07 16.61
N ILE A 181 21.99 -20.96 16.56
CA ILE A 181 22.49 -19.70 17.08
C ILE A 181 22.49 -19.87 18.60
N VAL A 182 23.65 -20.24 19.13
CA VAL A 182 23.92 -20.17 20.57
C VAL A 182 24.14 -18.68 20.86
N TYR A 183 23.19 -18.08 21.58
CA TYR A 183 23.38 -16.79 22.26
C TYR A 183 24.03 -17.06 23.63
#